data_AF-A0A6N7B8C3-F1
#
_entry.id   AF-A0A6N7B8C3-F1
#
_cell.length_a   1.000
_cell.length_b   1.000
_cell.length_c   1.000
_cell.angle_alpha   90.00
_cell.angle_beta   90.00
_cell.angle_gamma   90.00
#
_symmetry.space_group_name_H-M   'P 1'
#
loop_
_entity.id
_entity.type
_entity.pdbx_description
1 polymer ?
#
loop_
_entity_poly.entity_id
_entity_poly.type
_entity_poly.pdbx_seq_one_letter_code
_entity_poly.pdbx_strand_id
1 'polypeptide(L)'
;MIAPIPLRNLPQSNIFRKGDVFVLFGELFGRGYANGLINEARKAGMTIIGVTVGRRDENNALRALTEDELAIAEVNLGGRIINVPLMAGFDLDAPAGEPTPTDLLANMTLKSWQQDKLDWPHIEKCRTVGVKRFKDSVAQVMATLDGMIPDGSNAFFAHTMAGGIPKVKVFLAIANRVYKGCGERFLSTRALLDSDLGKLILMNFDEVTANTFQHLIEGSAAIRTRLEKTGGQVRYTAYGYHGTEILIDEQYQWQTYTSYTQGKAKMRLEHIAEAAWADGIKATVYNCPEIRTNSSDIFVGVELSLFPLLNALKKENGGAWAEAQWQACRELFQEGHSLEQLLKKIADYNASDVMKMFRDFAAWPMDNSAVLADLMIGTSDEITQMHKDRKVLVTDILSALVLEGTGPLMFHETSAPSAPVLWLNHDIIAKQLNLMHG
;
A
#
# COMPACT_ATOMS: atom_id res chain seq x y z
N MET A 1 -9.71 -14.23 8.12
CA MET A 1 -8.68 -15.22 8.53
C MET A 1 -8.34 -15.11 10.01
N ILE A 2 -7.75 -16.14 10.63
CA ILE A 2 -7.25 -16.11 12.03
C ILE A 2 -5.72 -16.16 12.16
N ALA A 3 -5.02 -16.32 11.04
CA ALA A 3 -3.56 -16.32 10.91
C ALA A 3 -3.17 -15.92 9.47
N PRO A 4 -1.91 -15.50 9.21
CA PRO A 4 -1.43 -15.21 7.87
C PRO A 4 -1.56 -16.40 6.90
N ILE A 5 -1.79 -16.11 5.62
CA ILE A 5 -1.82 -17.10 4.53
C ILE A 5 -0.57 -16.88 3.65
N PRO A 6 0.57 -17.52 3.96
CA PRO A 6 1.84 -17.22 3.30
C PRO A 6 1.95 -17.88 1.93
N LEU A 7 2.45 -17.13 0.93
CA LEU A 7 2.96 -17.71 -0.30
C LEU A 7 4.38 -18.22 -0.06
N ARG A 8 4.61 -19.54 -0.14
CA ARG A 8 5.91 -20.16 0.22
C ARG A 8 6.73 -20.64 -0.98
N ASN A 9 6.06 -20.89 -2.10
CA ASN A 9 6.65 -21.44 -3.31
C ASN A 9 6.71 -20.37 -4.38
N LEU A 10 7.80 -20.34 -5.15
CA LEU A 10 7.96 -19.40 -6.24
C LEU A 10 6.96 -19.74 -7.35
N PRO A 11 6.07 -18.81 -7.74
CA PRO A 11 5.18 -19.02 -8.87
C PRO A 11 5.97 -19.04 -10.19
N GLN A 12 5.66 -20.00 -11.05
CA GLN A 12 6.38 -20.21 -12.32
C GLN A 12 5.49 -20.04 -13.56
N SER A 13 4.17 -19.97 -13.38
CA SER A 13 3.24 -19.83 -14.49
C SER A 13 3.18 -18.39 -15.01
N ASN A 14 2.99 -18.24 -16.32
CA ASN A 14 2.60 -16.99 -16.93
C ASN A 14 1.55 -17.26 -18.02
N ILE A 15 0.35 -16.70 -17.88
CA ILE A 15 -0.68 -16.75 -18.93
C ILE A 15 -0.67 -15.51 -19.83
N PHE A 16 0.02 -14.45 -19.41
CA PHE A 16 -0.01 -13.16 -20.09
C PHE A 16 1.02 -13.08 -21.22
N ARG A 17 0.61 -12.48 -22.33
CA ARG A 17 1.40 -12.36 -23.56
C ARG A 17 1.14 -11.04 -24.27
N LYS A 18 1.87 -10.81 -25.36
CA LYS A 18 1.58 -9.71 -26.30
C LYS A 18 0.13 -9.76 -26.78
N GLY A 19 -0.56 -8.63 -26.66
CA GLY A 19 -2.00 -8.49 -26.98
C GLY A 19 -2.93 -8.60 -25.78
N ASP A 20 -2.42 -9.05 -24.63
CA ASP A 20 -3.13 -8.94 -23.35
C ASP A 20 -2.95 -7.54 -22.76
N VAL A 21 -3.87 -7.14 -21.88
CA VAL A 21 -3.95 -5.77 -21.38
C VAL A 21 -3.74 -5.73 -19.87
N PHE A 22 -2.80 -4.90 -19.44
CA PHE A 22 -2.58 -4.54 -18.05
C PHE A 22 -3.19 -3.18 -17.77
N VAL A 23 -4.00 -3.08 -16.73
CA VAL A 23 -4.73 -1.88 -16.33
C VAL A 23 -4.28 -1.47 -14.93
N LEU A 24 -3.57 -0.36 -14.82
CA LEU A 24 -3.24 0.25 -13.54
C LEU A 24 -4.45 1.04 -13.02
N PHE A 25 -5.13 0.51 -12.01
CA PHE A 25 -6.24 1.17 -11.33
C PHE A 25 -5.75 1.95 -10.11
N GLY A 26 -5.16 3.10 -10.42
CA GLY A 26 -4.51 4.08 -9.54
C GLY A 26 -3.49 4.86 -10.37
N GLU A 27 -2.82 5.83 -9.76
CA GLU A 27 -1.82 6.66 -10.46
C GLU A 27 -0.40 6.31 -9.96
N LEU A 28 0.55 6.20 -10.89
CA LEU A 28 1.93 5.80 -10.58
C LEU A 28 2.72 7.00 -10.04
N PHE A 29 3.15 6.94 -8.79
CA PHE A 29 3.97 7.98 -8.17
C PHE A 29 5.30 7.43 -7.69
N GLY A 30 6.41 8.01 -8.19
CA GLY A 30 7.76 7.82 -7.66
C GLY A 30 8.13 6.37 -7.33
N ARG A 31 8.72 6.16 -6.14
CA ARG A 31 9.09 4.83 -5.61
C ARG A 31 7.87 4.17 -4.94
N GLY A 32 7.07 3.45 -5.72
CA GLY A 32 5.94 2.67 -5.23
C GLY A 32 5.95 1.22 -5.71
N TYR A 33 5.25 0.33 -4.99
CA TYR A 33 5.10 -1.10 -5.31
C TYR A 33 4.69 -1.40 -6.74
N ALA A 34 3.80 -0.57 -7.30
CA ALA A 34 3.27 -0.74 -8.64
C ALA A 34 4.35 -0.78 -9.73
N ASN A 35 5.51 -0.14 -9.51
CA ASN A 35 6.60 -0.13 -10.49
C ASN A 35 7.08 -1.55 -10.84
N GLY A 36 7.27 -2.41 -9.83
CA GLY A 36 7.72 -3.78 -10.03
C GLY A 36 6.73 -4.57 -10.89
N LEU A 37 5.44 -4.48 -10.56
CA LEU A 37 4.39 -5.22 -11.27
C LEU A 37 4.19 -4.72 -12.72
N ILE A 38 4.20 -3.40 -12.94
CA ILE A 38 4.08 -2.83 -14.30
C ILE A 38 5.28 -3.22 -15.15
N ASN A 39 6.49 -3.26 -14.58
CA ASN A 39 7.69 -3.68 -15.31
C ASN A 39 7.57 -5.13 -15.81
N GLU A 40 7.03 -6.04 -14.99
CA GLU A 40 6.78 -7.43 -15.42
C GLU A 40 5.71 -7.51 -16.52
N ALA A 41 4.62 -6.74 -16.41
CA ALA A 41 3.61 -6.66 -17.47
C ALA A 41 4.21 -6.16 -18.80
N ARG A 42 5.09 -5.14 -18.77
CA ARG A 42 5.81 -4.66 -19.95
C ARG A 42 6.75 -5.71 -20.52
N LYS A 43 7.50 -6.42 -19.68
CA LYS A 43 8.38 -7.53 -20.10
C LYS A 43 7.61 -8.66 -20.78
N ALA A 44 6.40 -8.97 -20.31
CA ALA A 44 5.50 -9.93 -20.94
C ALA A 44 4.87 -9.44 -22.25
N GLY A 45 5.12 -8.19 -22.65
CA GLY A 45 4.63 -7.59 -23.88
C GLY A 45 3.18 -7.10 -23.80
N MET A 46 2.61 -6.98 -22.60
CA MET A 46 1.24 -6.51 -22.41
C MET A 46 1.09 -5.05 -22.82
N THR A 47 -0.09 -4.67 -23.29
CA THR A 47 -0.47 -3.27 -23.46
C THR A 47 -0.74 -2.66 -22.09
N ILE A 48 -0.04 -1.57 -21.76
CA ILE A 48 -0.21 -0.86 -20.49
C ILE A 48 -1.24 0.26 -20.67
N ILE A 49 -2.27 0.23 -19.85
CA ILE A 49 -3.30 1.26 -19.73
C ILE A 49 -3.38 1.67 -18.26
N GLY A 50 -3.59 2.96 -17.99
CA GLY A 50 -3.78 3.47 -16.65
C GLY A 50 -4.97 4.41 -16.56
N VAL A 51 -5.26 4.80 -15.33
CA VAL A 51 -6.23 5.84 -15.00
C VAL A 51 -5.51 7.04 -14.38
N THR A 52 -6.23 8.15 -14.23
CA THR A 52 -5.74 9.31 -13.48
C THR A 52 -6.70 9.65 -12.35
N VAL A 53 -6.19 10.17 -11.24
CA VAL A 53 -7.05 10.77 -10.21
C VAL A 53 -7.52 12.18 -10.59
N GLY A 54 -7.04 12.72 -11.71
CA GLY A 54 -7.27 14.10 -12.11
C GLY A 54 -6.48 15.09 -11.26
N ARG A 55 -6.85 16.36 -11.35
CA ARG A 55 -6.28 17.46 -10.55
C ARG A 55 -7.40 18.33 -10.01
N ARG A 56 -7.05 19.24 -9.10
CA ARG A 56 -7.97 20.26 -8.59
C ARG A 56 -7.62 21.60 -9.25
N ASP A 57 -8.62 22.38 -9.63
CA ASP A 57 -8.42 23.75 -10.11
C ASP A 57 -8.25 24.75 -8.95
N GLU A 58 -8.17 26.04 -9.27
CA GLU A 58 -8.04 27.12 -8.27
C GLU A 58 -9.24 27.24 -7.33
N ASN A 59 -10.41 26.74 -7.74
CA ASN A 59 -11.64 26.69 -6.94
C ASN A 59 -11.78 25.34 -6.21
N ASN A 60 -10.71 24.53 -6.20
CA ASN A 60 -10.68 23.19 -5.63
C ASN A 60 -11.71 22.23 -6.26
N ALA A 61 -12.17 22.48 -7.48
CA ALA A 61 -13.03 21.57 -8.24
C ALA A 61 -12.19 20.51 -8.95
N LEU A 62 -12.72 19.28 -9.02
CA LEU A 62 -12.03 18.16 -9.68
C LEU A 62 -12.10 18.33 -11.21
N ARG A 63 -10.94 18.21 -11.88
CA ARG A 63 -10.80 18.30 -13.34
C ARG A 63 -9.96 17.16 -13.90
N ALA A 64 -10.16 16.88 -15.18
CA ALA A 64 -9.27 16.04 -15.97
C ALA A 64 -7.86 16.66 -16.09
N LEU A 65 -6.90 15.87 -16.54
CA LEU A 65 -5.56 16.35 -16.86
C LEU A 65 -5.61 17.26 -18.10
N THR A 66 -4.75 18.29 -18.13
CA THR A 66 -4.44 19.01 -19.37
C THR A 66 -3.66 18.10 -20.33
N GLU A 67 -3.50 18.52 -21.59
CA GLU A 67 -2.72 17.75 -22.58
C GLU A 67 -1.27 17.52 -22.11
N ASP A 68 -0.62 18.55 -21.56
CA ASP A 68 0.74 18.45 -21.03
C ASP A 68 0.82 17.52 -19.81
N GLU A 69 -0.12 17.64 -18.87
CA GLU A 69 -0.20 16.76 -17.70
C GLU A 69 -0.42 15.30 -18.11
N LEU A 70 -1.28 15.07 -19.10
CA LEU A 70 -1.58 13.74 -19.65
C LEU A 70 -0.36 13.15 -20.34
N ALA A 71 0.33 13.91 -21.19
CA ALA A 71 1.53 13.45 -21.89
C ALA A 71 2.64 13.05 -20.90
N ILE A 72 2.86 13.85 -19.85
CA ILE A 72 3.82 13.53 -18.79
C ILE A 72 3.40 12.25 -18.05
N ALA A 73 2.12 12.12 -17.72
CA ALA A 73 1.60 10.96 -17.00
C ALA A 73 1.69 9.67 -17.84
N GLU A 74 1.41 9.72 -19.15
CA GLU A 74 1.55 8.59 -20.07
C GLU A 74 3.00 8.16 -20.27
N VAL A 75 3.94 9.12 -20.34
CA VAL A 75 5.38 8.82 -20.37
C VAL A 75 5.82 8.13 -19.08
N ASN A 76 5.40 8.64 -17.92
CA ASN A 76 5.73 8.05 -16.62
C ASN A 76 5.15 6.63 -16.47
N LEU A 77 3.93 6.40 -16.95
CA LEU A 77 3.30 5.09 -16.98
C LEU A 77 3.91 4.16 -18.05
N GLY A 78 4.47 4.70 -19.13
CA GLY A 78 4.86 3.92 -20.31
C GLY A 78 3.66 3.25 -20.99
N GLY A 79 2.52 3.96 -21.04
CA GLY A 79 1.24 3.43 -21.51
C GLY A 79 0.18 4.53 -21.61
N ARG A 80 -0.98 4.20 -22.20
CA ARG A 80 -2.07 5.16 -22.35
C ARG A 80 -2.77 5.43 -21.02
N ILE A 81 -3.26 6.64 -20.81
CA ILE A 81 -4.09 7.00 -19.65
C ILE A 81 -5.48 7.42 -20.11
N ILE A 82 -6.50 6.80 -19.51
CA ILE A 82 -7.88 7.23 -19.71
C ILE A 82 -8.09 8.49 -18.85
N ASN A 83 -8.22 9.65 -19.51
CA ASN A 83 -8.26 10.96 -18.88
C ASN A 83 -9.65 11.31 -18.28
N VAL A 84 -10.12 10.46 -17.36
CA VAL A 84 -11.31 10.67 -16.55
C VAL A 84 -10.87 10.71 -15.08
N PRO A 85 -11.21 11.76 -14.31
CA PRO A 85 -10.71 11.91 -12.95
C PRO A 85 -11.37 10.92 -11.99
N LEU A 86 -10.60 9.89 -11.61
CA LEU A 86 -10.95 8.85 -10.64
C LEU A 86 -10.42 9.17 -9.23
N MET A 87 -10.73 10.37 -8.72
CA MET A 87 -10.41 10.72 -7.34
C MET A 87 -11.30 9.92 -6.38
N ALA A 88 -10.71 9.02 -5.60
CA ALA A 88 -11.43 8.29 -4.55
C ALA A 88 -11.67 9.16 -3.31
N GLY A 89 -12.48 8.65 -2.38
CA GLY A 89 -12.83 9.35 -1.15
C GLY A 89 -13.92 10.40 -1.34
N PHE A 90 -14.31 11.04 -0.23
CA PHE A 90 -15.43 11.98 -0.19
C PHE A 90 -15.15 13.23 0.66
N ASP A 91 -13.92 13.41 1.15
CA ASP A 91 -13.54 14.51 2.04
C ASP A 91 -13.70 15.90 1.40
N LEU A 92 -13.80 15.96 0.07
CA LEU A 92 -14.01 17.17 -0.74
C LEU A 92 -15.26 17.08 -1.62
N ASP A 93 -16.22 16.23 -1.25
CA ASP A 93 -17.51 16.08 -1.93
C ASP A 93 -18.64 16.61 -1.05
N ALA A 94 -19.64 17.25 -1.67
CA ALA A 94 -20.82 17.76 -0.99
C ALA A 94 -21.98 17.94 -2.01
N PRO A 95 -23.23 17.99 -1.54
CA PRO A 95 -24.31 18.57 -2.34
C PRO A 95 -23.97 19.99 -2.82
N ALA A 96 -24.54 20.41 -3.94
CA ALA A 96 -24.21 21.70 -4.55
C ALA A 96 -24.53 22.87 -3.59
N GLY A 97 -23.52 23.70 -3.30
CA GLY A 97 -23.63 24.85 -2.40
C GLY A 97 -23.55 24.52 -0.90
N GLU A 98 -23.35 23.25 -0.54
CA GLU A 98 -23.21 22.81 0.85
C GLU A 98 -21.72 22.56 1.21
N PRO A 99 -21.33 22.64 2.50
CA PRO A 99 -19.94 22.44 2.92
C PRO A 99 -19.48 21.00 2.74
N THR A 100 -18.21 20.81 2.37
CA THR A 100 -17.54 19.50 2.34
C THR A 100 -17.15 19.03 3.74
N PRO A 101 -16.85 17.72 3.95
CA PRO A 101 -16.29 17.27 5.21
C PRO A 101 -15.02 18.03 5.60
N THR A 102 -14.15 18.38 4.64
CA THR A 102 -12.96 19.19 4.92
C THR A 102 -13.32 20.59 5.44
N ASP A 103 -14.37 21.22 4.92
CA ASP A 103 -14.83 22.52 5.42
C ASP A 103 -15.32 22.44 6.88
N LEU A 104 -15.99 21.34 7.25
CA LEU A 104 -16.41 21.10 8.65
C LEU A 104 -15.22 20.96 9.60
N LEU A 105 -14.05 20.56 9.10
CA LEU A 105 -12.82 20.42 9.88
C LEU A 105 -12.03 21.73 10.00
N ALA A 106 -12.37 22.77 9.24
CA ALA A 106 -11.58 24.01 9.14
C ALA A 106 -11.42 24.75 10.49
N ASN A 107 -12.44 24.65 11.35
CA ASN A 107 -12.45 25.32 12.66
C ASN A 107 -11.84 24.48 13.79
N MET A 108 -11.46 23.22 13.53
CA MET A 108 -10.82 22.39 14.54
C MET A 108 -9.44 22.93 14.91
N THR A 109 -9.17 23.01 16.21
CA THR A 109 -7.89 23.48 16.75
C THR A 109 -7.16 22.36 17.49
N LEU A 110 -5.86 22.54 17.76
CA LEU A 110 -5.09 21.60 18.58
C LEU A 110 -5.64 21.41 20.00
N LYS A 111 -6.46 22.35 20.48
CA LYS A 111 -7.09 22.29 21.81
C LYS A 111 -8.49 21.68 21.80
N SER A 112 -9.17 21.67 20.66
CA SER A 112 -10.60 21.33 20.57
C SER A 112 -10.88 20.03 19.82
N TRP A 113 -9.99 19.58 18.93
CA TRP A 113 -10.24 18.49 17.98
C TRP A 113 -10.70 17.15 18.61
N GLN A 114 -10.36 16.88 19.88
CA GLN A 114 -10.79 15.65 20.56
C GLN A 114 -12.26 15.72 20.99
N GLN A 115 -12.77 16.93 21.24
CA GLN A 115 -14.10 17.19 21.76
C GLN A 115 -15.05 17.70 20.68
N ASP A 116 -14.52 18.32 19.63
CA ASP A 116 -15.27 18.81 18.47
C ASP A 116 -16.13 17.68 17.88
N LYS A 117 -17.37 18.02 17.51
CA LYS A 117 -18.37 17.11 16.96
C LYS A 117 -18.70 17.46 15.54
N LEU A 118 -18.96 16.41 14.75
CA LEU A 118 -19.33 16.55 13.35
C LEU A 118 -20.82 16.26 13.13
N ASP A 119 -21.40 16.91 12.13
CA ASP A 119 -22.74 16.61 11.63
C ASP A 119 -22.69 15.34 10.78
N TRP A 120 -22.91 14.19 11.42
CA TRP A 120 -22.87 12.88 10.76
C TRP A 120 -23.93 12.71 9.66
N PRO A 121 -25.19 13.14 9.84
CA PRO A 121 -26.17 13.17 8.74
C PRO A 121 -25.66 13.93 7.51
N HIS A 122 -25.01 15.07 7.69
CA HIS A 122 -24.43 15.82 6.57
C HIS A 122 -23.23 15.10 5.93
N ILE A 123 -22.33 14.55 6.76
CA ILE A 123 -21.20 13.73 6.28
C ILE A 123 -21.67 12.56 5.41
N GLU A 124 -22.77 11.90 5.76
CA GLU A 124 -23.29 10.77 4.97
C GLU A 124 -23.85 11.22 3.61
N LYS A 125 -24.42 12.44 3.52
CA LYS A 125 -24.79 13.03 2.22
C LYS A 125 -23.56 13.28 1.36
N CYS A 126 -22.50 13.87 1.93
CA CYS A 126 -21.22 14.09 1.26
C CYS A 126 -20.61 12.77 0.76
N ARG A 127 -20.61 11.73 1.60
CA ARG A 127 -20.17 10.38 1.24
C ARG A 127 -20.97 9.82 0.08
N THR A 128 -22.29 9.92 0.12
CA THR A 128 -23.18 9.46 -0.96
C THR A 128 -22.84 10.14 -2.29
N VAL A 129 -22.60 11.46 -2.27
CA VAL A 129 -22.19 12.22 -3.47
C VAL A 129 -20.82 11.73 -3.98
N GLY A 130 -19.82 11.60 -3.10
CA GLY A 130 -18.48 11.14 -3.47
C GLY A 130 -18.46 9.72 -4.03
N VAL A 131 -19.18 8.78 -3.41
CA VAL A 131 -19.32 7.40 -3.89
C VAL A 131 -20.01 7.36 -5.26
N LYS A 132 -21.10 8.13 -5.44
CA LYS A 132 -21.77 8.22 -6.73
C LYS A 132 -20.84 8.77 -7.80
N ARG A 133 -20.15 9.88 -7.52
CA ARG A 133 -19.16 10.48 -8.43
C ARG A 133 -18.09 9.46 -8.84
N PHE A 134 -17.53 8.71 -7.89
CA PHE A 134 -16.52 7.71 -8.18
C PHE A 134 -17.07 6.59 -9.08
N LYS A 135 -18.26 6.06 -8.77
CA LYS A 135 -18.92 5.03 -9.60
C LYS A 135 -19.22 5.51 -11.01
N ASP A 136 -19.70 6.75 -11.17
CA ASP A 136 -19.97 7.35 -12.47
C ASP A 136 -18.67 7.51 -13.28
N SER A 137 -17.58 7.94 -12.65
CA SER A 137 -16.26 7.99 -13.29
C SER A 137 -15.75 6.59 -13.66
N VAL A 138 -15.93 5.58 -12.81
CA VAL A 138 -15.56 4.19 -13.12
C VAL A 138 -16.33 3.70 -14.35
N ALA A 139 -17.64 3.98 -14.44
CA ALA A 139 -18.44 3.61 -15.60
C ALA A 139 -17.91 4.25 -16.90
N GLN A 140 -17.53 5.53 -16.86
CA GLN A 140 -16.93 6.23 -18.02
C GLN A 140 -15.58 5.64 -18.43
N VAL A 141 -14.73 5.31 -17.44
CA VAL A 141 -13.44 4.66 -17.68
C VAL A 141 -13.64 3.28 -18.30
N MET A 142 -14.54 2.47 -17.74
CA MET A 142 -14.78 1.11 -18.23
C MET A 142 -15.42 1.10 -19.62
N ALA A 143 -16.31 2.06 -19.93
CA ALA A 143 -16.86 2.22 -21.27
C ALA A 143 -15.78 2.54 -22.31
N THR A 144 -14.79 3.36 -21.93
CA THR A 144 -13.65 3.67 -22.80
C THR A 144 -12.68 2.49 -22.93
N LEU A 145 -12.43 1.80 -21.82
CA LEU A 145 -11.50 0.67 -21.72
C LEU A 145 -11.99 -0.57 -22.47
N ASP A 146 -13.31 -0.81 -22.53
CA ASP A 146 -13.89 -1.99 -23.18
C ASP A 146 -13.44 -2.10 -24.65
N GLY A 147 -13.45 -0.98 -25.38
CA GLY A 147 -12.96 -0.91 -26.76
C GLY A 147 -11.44 -1.02 -26.94
N MET A 148 -10.67 -1.02 -25.84
CA MET A 148 -9.22 -1.17 -25.84
C MET A 148 -8.77 -2.60 -25.52
N ILE A 149 -9.67 -3.48 -25.09
CA ILE A 149 -9.36 -4.88 -24.74
C ILE A 149 -10.04 -5.80 -25.76
N PRO A 150 -9.28 -6.38 -26.71
CA PRO A 150 -9.83 -7.29 -27.73
C PRO A 150 -10.49 -8.53 -27.13
N ASP A 151 -11.41 -9.13 -27.89
CA ASP A 151 -11.97 -10.44 -27.54
C ASP A 151 -10.86 -11.52 -27.50
N GLY A 152 -10.96 -12.44 -26.54
CA GLY A 152 -9.97 -13.50 -26.32
C GLY A 152 -8.65 -13.06 -25.68
N SER A 153 -8.44 -11.77 -25.43
CA SER A 153 -7.30 -11.27 -24.65
C SER A 153 -7.49 -11.53 -23.15
N ASN A 154 -6.38 -11.66 -22.43
CA ASN A 154 -6.38 -11.61 -20.98
C ASN A 154 -6.36 -10.16 -20.49
N ALA A 155 -6.98 -9.90 -19.34
CA ALA A 155 -6.96 -8.60 -18.67
C ALA A 155 -6.45 -8.73 -17.24
N PHE A 156 -5.46 -7.89 -16.89
CA PHE A 156 -4.92 -7.78 -15.54
C PHE A 156 -5.26 -6.40 -15.00
N PHE A 157 -6.17 -6.32 -14.02
CA PHE A 157 -6.46 -5.10 -13.28
C PHE A 157 -5.65 -5.03 -11.98
N ALA A 158 -4.70 -4.10 -11.89
CA ALA A 158 -3.87 -3.89 -10.70
C ALA A 158 -4.33 -2.65 -9.92
N HIS A 159 -4.98 -2.87 -8.78
CA HIS A 159 -5.45 -1.82 -7.88
C HIS A 159 -4.34 -1.35 -6.94
N THR A 160 -4.18 -0.03 -6.84
CA THR A 160 -3.12 0.59 -6.03
C THR A 160 -3.62 1.75 -5.16
N MET A 161 -4.94 1.99 -5.12
CA MET A 161 -5.51 3.10 -4.36
C MET A 161 -5.42 2.82 -2.86
N ALA A 162 -4.82 3.75 -2.12
CA ALA A 162 -4.80 3.76 -0.66
C ALA A 162 -4.60 5.21 -0.18
N GLY A 163 -5.31 5.61 0.86
CA GLY A 163 -5.27 7.00 1.33
C GLY A 163 -6.56 7.40 2.03
N GLY A 164 -6.96 8.67 1.86
CA GLY A 164 -8.17 9.23 2.48
C GLY A 164 -7.93 10.14 3.68
N ILE A 165 -6.70 10.62 3.88
CA ILE A 165 -6.42 11.65 4.89
C ILE A 165 -6.98 12.99 4.40
N PRO A 166 -7.94 13.63 5.10
CA PRO A 166 -8.45 14.93 4.72
C PRO A 166 -7.38 16.01 4.81
N LYS A 167 -7.40 16.97 3.88
CA LYS A 167 -6.40 18.06 3.81
C LYS A 167 -6.71 19.16 4.83
N VAL A 168 -6.38 18.92 6.10
CA VAL A 168 -6.61 19.88 7.19
C VAL A 168 -5.35 20.14 7.99
N LYS A 169 -5.11 21.41 8.35
CA LYS A 169 -3.89 21.85 9.03
C LYS A 169 -3.70 21.18 10.40
N VAL A 170 -4.77 21.02 11.18
CA VAL A 170 -4.68 20.43 12.53
C VAL A 170 -4.22 18.96 12.48
N PHE A 171 -4.60 18.21 11.43
CA PHE A 171 -4.27 16.79 11.33
C PHE A 171 -2.76 16.55 11.25
N LEU A 172 -2.00 17.35 10.50
CA LEU A 172 -0.55 17.14 10.38
C LEU A 172 0.16 17.23 11.74
N ALA A 173 -0.25 18.16 12.59
CA ALA A 173 0.29 18.31 13.93
C ALA A 173 -0.13 17.15 14.86
N ILE A 174 -1.37 16.65 14.72
CA ILE A 174 -1.84 15.45 15.44
C ILE A 174 -1.05 14.21 14.99
N ALA A 175 -0.92 14.00 13.67
CA ALA A 175 -0.20 12.88 13.08
C ALA A 175 1.27 12.87 13.52
N ASN A 176 1.95 14.01 13.55
CA ASN A 176 3.32 14.09 14.07
C ASN A 176 3.43 13.64 15.53
N ARG A 177 2.42 13.92 16.38
CA ARG A 177 2.42 13.43 17.76
C ARG A 177 2.10 11.95 17.87
N VAL A 178 1.17 11.45 17.05
CA VAL A 178 0.79 10.03 17.04
C VAL A 178 1.91 9.13 16.53
N TYR A 179 2.56 9.53 15.42
CA TYR A 179 3.55 8.68 14.74
C TYR A 179 5.00 8.95 15.16
N LYS A 180 5.29 10.12 15.75
CA LYS A 180 6.68 10.55 16.07
C LYS A 180 6.83 11.12 17.48
N GLY A 181 5.77 11.12 18.29
CA GLY A 181 5.80 11.71 19.63
C GLY A 181 6.31 10.72 20.68
N CYS A 182 7.38 11.10 21.38
CA CYS A 182 7.88 10.43 22.58
C CYS A 182 7.66 11.29 23.83
N GLY A 183 7.75 10.70 25.02
CA GLY A 183 7.58 11.41 26.30
C GLY A 183 6.32 12.28 26.36
N GLU A 184 6.45 13.56 26.75
CA GLU A 184 5.31 14.50 26.82
C GLU A 184 4.63 14.78 25.46
N ARG A 185 5.34 14.54 24.35
CA ARG A 185 4.78 14.73 23.01
C ARG A 185 3.97 13.53 22.53
N PHE A 186 4.10 12.37 23.17
CA PHE A 186 3.33 11.17 22.85
C PHE A 186 1.83 11.47 22.79
N LEU A 187 1.17 10.86 21.80
CA LEU A 187 -0.27 10.88 21.67
C LEU A 187 -0.71 9.49 21.22
N SER A 188 -1.62 8.89 21.98
CA SER A 188 -2.14 7.57 21.63
C SER A 188 -2.96 7.64 20.33
N THR A 189 -2.83 6.63 19.48
CA THR A 189 -3.67 6.44 18.31
C THR A 189 -5.14 6.35 18.72
N ARG A 190 -5.46 5.76 19.88
CA ARG A 190 -6.82 5.71 20.42
C ARG A 190 -7.45 7.09 20.57
N ALA A 191 -6.69 8.08 21.05
CA ALA A 191 -7.16 9.45 21.21
C ALA A 191 -7.56 10.08 19.86
N LEU A 192 -6.87 9.72 18.77
CA LEU A 192 -7.30 10.08 17.42
C LEU A 192 -8.58 9.33 17.04
N LEU A 193 -8.58 8.01 17.13
CA LEU A 193 -9.66 7.17 16.61
C LEU A 193 -11.00 7.34 17.35
N ASP A 194 -10.98 7.75 18.62
CA ASP A 194 -12.20 8.00 19.41
C ASP A 194 -12.84 9.36 19.10
N SER A 195 -12.07 10.30 18.53
CA SER A 195 -12.56 11.62 18.10
C SER A 195 -13.42 11.52 16.83
N ASP A 196 -14.27 12.52 16.59
CA ASP A 196 -15.08 12.56 15.37
C ASP A 196 -14.21 12.80 14.13
N LEU A 197 -13.09 13.52 14.26
CA LEU A 197 -12.04 13.61 13.22
C LEU A 197 -11.51 12.23 12.83
N GLY A 198 -11.12 11.42 13.81
CA GLY A 198 -10.60 10.07 13.56
C GLY A 198 -11.63 9.15 12.91
N LYS A 199 -12.89 9.21 13.33
CA LYS A 199 -13.98 8.45 12.72
C LYS A 199 -14.20 8.83 11.26
N LEU A 200 -14.20 10.13 10.93
CA LEU A 200 -14.30 10.60 9.55
C LEU A 200 -13.11 10.11 8.70
N ILE A 201 -11.89 10.15 9.24
CA ILE A 201 -10.70 9.62 8.57
C ILE A 201 -10.87 8.12 8.29
N LEU A 202 -11.32 7.33 9.27
CA LEU A 202 -11.54 5.89 9.09
C LEU A 202 -12.61 5.60 8.02
N MET A 203 -13.69 6.38 7.97
CA MET A 203 -14.68 6.26 6.89
C MET A 203 -14.06 6.52 5.52
N ASN A 204 -13.22 7.55 5.40
CA ASN A 204 -12.57 7.88 4.13
C ASN A 204 -11.48 6.87 3.76
N PHE A 205 -10.83 6.24 4.74
CA PHE A 205 -9.92 5.11 4.52
C PHE A 205 -10.65 3.91 3.93
N ASP A 206 -11.83 3.56 4.47
CA ASP A 206 -12.66 2.49 3.90
C ASP A 206 -13.05 2.80 2.45
N GLU A 207 -13.41 4.05 2.14
CA GLU A 207 -13.76 4.43 0.77
C GLU A 207 -12.56 4.34 -0.18
N VAL A 208 -11.43 4.92 0.17
CA VAL A 208 -10.26 5.02 -0.71
C VAL A 208 -9.49 3.70 -0.83
N THR A 209 -9.23 3.04 0.30
CA THR A 209 -8.31 1.90 0.38
C THR A 209 -9.01 0.57 0.12
N ALA A 210 -10.31 0.46 0.38
CA ALA A 210 -11.05 -0.80 0.25
C ALA A 210 -12.13 -0.74 -0.83
N ASN A 211 -13.13 0.15 -0.70
CA ASN A 211 -14.31 0.14 -1.56
C ASN A 211 -14.00 0.44 -3.03
N THR A 212 -12.93 1.18 -3.31
CA THR A 212 -12.45 1.36 -4.69
C THR A 212 -12.11 0.05 -5.38
N PHE A 213 -11.65 -0.98 -4.66
CA PHE A 213 -11.40 -2.31 -5.22
C PHE A 213 -12.72 -3.02 -5.57
N GLN A 214 -13.73 -2.89 -4.71
CA GLN A 214 -15.08 -3.38 -5.01
C GLN A 214 -15.65 -2.69 -6.25
N HIS A 215 -15.56 -1.36 -6.33
CA HIS A 215 -16.05 -0.59 -7.48
C HIS A 215 -15.29 -0.92 -8.78
N LEU A 216 -14.01 -1.25 -8.71
CA LEU A 216 -13.25 -1.79 -9.84
C LEU A 216 -13.84 -3.14 -10.31
N ILE A 217 -14.06 -4.08 -9.40
CA ILE A 217 -14.59 -5.42 -9.71
C ILE A 217 -16.01 -5.33 -10.30
N GLU A 218 -16.87 -4.52 -9.68
CA GLU A 218 -18.25 -4.29 -10.12
C GLU A 218 -18.29 -3.54 -11.46
N GLY A 219 -17.55 -2.43 -11.58
CA GLY A 219 -17.54 -1.59 -12.77
C GLY A 219 -16.97 -2.27 -14.01
N SER A 220 -16.03 -3.21 -13.83
CA SER A 220 -15.44 -4.00 -14.92
C SER A 220 -16.21 -5.29 -15.26
N ALA A 221 -17.37 -5.54 -14.64
CA ALA A 221 -18.10 -6.80 -14.79
C ALA A 221 -18.50 -7.13 -16.24
N ALA A 222 -18.88 -6.12 -17.03
CA ALA A 222 -19.24 -6.31 -18.44
C ALA A 222 -18.02 -6.74 -19.28
N ILE A 223 -16.88 -6.07 -19.11
CA ILE A 223 -15.59 -6.43 -19.73
C ILE A 223 -15.23 -7.86 -19.34
N ARG A 224 -15.23 -8.16 -18.04
CA ARG A 224 -14.90 -9.50 -17.53
C ARG A 224 -15.75 -10.59 -18.18
N THR A 225 -17.06 -10.41 -18.17
CA THR A 225 -18.02 -11.36 -18.75
C THR A 225 -17.75 -11.58 -20.25
N ARG A 226 -17.44 -10.52 -21.00
CA ARG A 226 -17.13 -10.61 -22.44
C ARG A 226 -15.85 -11.38 -22.69
N LEU A 227 -14.78 -11.07 -21.95
CA LEU A 227 -13.47 -11.72 -22.13
C LEU A 227 -13.53 -13.20 -21.77
N GLU A 228 -14.17 -13.55 -20.66
CA GLU A 228 -14.32 -14.96 -20.25
C GLU A 228 -15.13 -15.77 -21.27
N LYS A 229 -16.19 -15.19 -21.86
CA LYS A 229 -16.97 -15.83 -22.93
C LYS A 229 -16.18 -16.03 -24.23
N THR A 230 -15.13 -15.23 -24.46
CA THR A 230 -14.31 -15.26 -25.67
C THR A 230 -12.98 -16.00 -25.44
N GLY A 231 -12.82 -16.67 -24.30
CA GLY A 231 -11.65 -17.50 -23.98
C GLY A 231 -10.50 -16.75 -23.29
N GLY A 232 -10.69 -15.47 -22.97
CA GLY A 232 -9.77 -14.67 -22.18
C GLY A 232 -9.87 -14.97 -20.67
N GLN A 233 -8.83 -14.58 -19.93
CA GLN A 233 -8.74 -14.69 -18.48
C GLN A 233 -8.66 -13.30 -17.86
N VAL A 234 -9.43 -13.06 -16.80
CA VAL A 234 -9.40 -11.79 -16.06
C VAL A 234 -8.85 -12.00 -14.66
N ARG A 235 -8.00 -11.07 -14.23
CA ARG A 235 -7.37 -11.08 -12.91
C ARG A 235 -7.44 -9.70 -12.27
N TYR A 236 -7.64 -9.68 -10.96
CA TYR A 236 -7.60 -8.48 -10.14
C TYR A 236 -6.57 -8.67 -9.04
N THR A 237 -5.74 -7.66 -8.82
CA THR A 237 -4.85 -7.63 -7.66
C THR A 237 -5.00 -6.34 -6.90
N ALA A 238 -4.72 -6.38 -5.60
CA ALA A 238 -4.56 -5.18 -4.79
C ALA A 238 -3.37 -5.34 -3.84
N TYR A 239 -2.73 -4.22 -3.51
CA TYR A 239 -1.67 -4.19 -2.50
C TYR A 239 -2.27 -4.08 -1.10
N GLY A 240 -2.07 -5.12 -0.30
CA GLY A 240 -2.40 -5.19 1.11
C GLY A 240 -1.23 -4.85 2.02
N TYR A 241 -1.54 -4.63 3.28
CA TYR A 241 -0.58 -4.67 4.38
C TYR A 241 -1.31 -5.16 5.62
N HIS A 242 -0.83 -6.26 6.20
CA HIS A 242 -1.46 -6.91 7.35
C HIS A 242 -0.36 -7.62 8.17
N GLY A 243 0.69 -6.85 8.48
CA GLY A 243 1.94 -7.36 9.02
C GLY A 243 2.69 -8.28 8.06
N THR A 244 3.86 -8.75 8.47
CA THR A 244 4.79 -9.51 7.63
C THR A 244 5.60 -10.44 8.48
N GLU A 245 5.82 -11.67 7.99
CA GLU A 245 6.79 -12.57 8.62
C GLU A 245 8.21 -12.18 8.25
N ILE A 246 9.01 -11.95 9.30
CA ILE A 246 10.43 -11.61 9.19
C ILE A 246 11.24 -12.57 10.05
N LEU A 247 12.55 -12.58 9.84
CA LEU A 247 13.44 -13.51 10.50
C LEU A 247 13.73 -13.03 11.94
N ILE A 248 13.16 -13.71 12.93
CA ILE A 248 13.32 -13.49 14.38
C ILE A 248 13.73 -14.83 14.99
N ASP A 249 14.86 -14.86 15.70
CA ASP A 249 15.42 -16.10 16.28
C ASP A 249 15.52 -17.24 15.24
N GLU A 250 16.06 -16.92 14.06
CA GLU A 250 16.25 -17.83 12.91
C GLU A 250 14.98 -18.39 12.26
N GLN A 251 13.80 -17.99 12.74
CA GLN A 251 12.49 -18.40 12.24
C GLN A 251 11.74 -17.22 11.62
N TYR A 252 10.97 -17.49 10.57
CA TYR A 252 10.04 -16.50 10.01
C TYR A 252 8.84 -16.38 10.94
N GLN A 253 8.70 -15.24 11.61
CA GLN A 253 7.64 -14.97 12.57
C GLN A 253 6.89 -13.70 12.17
N TRP A 254 5.56 -13.75 12.23
CA TRP A 254 4.72 -12.59 11.93
C TRP A 254 4.92 -11.46 12.94
N GLN A 255 5.02 -10.24 12.43
CA GLN A 255 5.06 -9.00 13.18
C GLN A 255 4.40 -7.89 12.38
N THR A 256 4.32 -6.68 12.95
CA THR A 256 3.77 -5.51 12.25
C THR A 256 4.28 -4.19 12.83
N TYR A 257 4.29 -3.15 12.01
CA TYR A 257 4.34 -1.77 12.46
C TYR A 257 3.07 -1.40 13.25
N THR A 258 3.26 -0.78 14.42
CA THR A 258 2.15 -0.34 15.27
C THR A 258 2.26 1.15 15.60
N SER A 259 1.21 1.97 15.42
CA SER A 259 -0.15 1.60 14.98
C SER A 259 -0.37 1.88 13.49
N TYR A 260 -0.81 0.86 12.74
CA TYR A 260 -1.21 1.01 11.35
C TYR A 260 -2.68 1.42 11.21
N THR A 261 -2.95 2.73 11.13
CA THR A 261 -4.31 3.30 11.15
C THR A 261 -5.20 2.90 9.95
N GLN A 262 -4.58 2.50 8.83
CA GLN A 262 -5.28 1.95 7.66
C GLN A 262 -5.72 0.49 7.83
N GLY A 263 -5.39 -0.17 8.95
CA GLY A 263 -5.52 -1.63 9.06
C GLY A 263 -6.94 -2.16 8.91
N LYS A 264 -7.95 -1.43 9.45
CA LYS A 264 -9.36 -1.81 9.24
C LYS A 264 -9.77 -1.78 7.77
N ALA A 265 -9.33 -0.76 7.02
CA ALA A 265 -9.60 -0.67 5.60
C ALA A 265 -8.85 -1.77 4.81
N LYS A 266 -7.65 -2.17 5.23
CA LYS A 266 -6.94 -3.31 4.62
C LYS A 266 -7.62 -4.65 4.88
N MET A 267 -8.15 -4.91 6.08
CA MET A 267 -9.00 -6.09 6.32
C MET A 267 -10.29 -6.05 5.49
N ARG A 268 -10.89 -4.87 5.33
CA ARG A 268 -12.05 -4.71 4.44
C ARG A 268 -11.71 -5.02 2.98
N LEU A 269 -10.53 -4.59 2.51
CA LEU A 269 -10.01 -4.92 1.18
C LEU A 269 -9.84 -6.43 0.99
N GLU A 270 -9.33 -7.13 2.00
CA GLU A 270 -9.24 -8.60 2.04
C GLU A 270 -10.62 -9.25 1.92
N HIS A 271 -11.60 -8.80 2.71
CA HIS A 271 -12.97 -9.35 2.66
C HIS A 271 -13.65 -9.12 1.31
N ILE A 272 -13.37 -8.01 0.63
CA ILE A 272 -13.85 -7.76 -0.73
C ILE A 272 -13.29 -8.80 -1.70
N ALA A 273 -11.99 -9.13 -1.58
CA ALA A 273 -11.36 -10.16 -2.41
C ALA A 273 -11.90 -11.56 -2.10
N GLU A 274 -12.07 -11.90 -0.81
CA GLU A 274 -12.68 -13.16 -0.37
C GLU A 274 -14.11 -13.33 -0.93
N ALA A 275 -14.93 -12.28 -0.86
CA ALA A 275 -16.29 -12.29 -1.40
C ALA A 275 -16.29 -12.46 -2.93
N ALA A 276 -15.46 -11.69 -3.65
CA ALA A 276 -15.34 -11.82 -5.10
C ALA A 276 -14.86 -13.22 -5.52
N TRP A 277 -13.94 -13.81 -4.75
CA TRP A 277 -13.44 -15.16 -4.99
C TRP A 277 -14.49 -16.24 -4.79
N ALA A 278 -15.37 -16.09 -3.79
CA ALA A 278 -16.52 -16.97 -3.60
C ALA A 278 -17.48 -16.95 -4.80
N ASP A 279 -17.56 -15.82 -5.50
CA ASP A 279 -18.32 -15.66 -6.76
C ASP A 279 -17.53 -16.09 -8.01
N GLY A 280 -16.37 -16.72 -7.85
CA GLY A 280 -15.52 -17.22 -8.95
C GLY A 280 -14.63 -16.17 -9.59
N ILE A 281 -14.65 -14.92 -9.12
CA ILE A 281 -13.81 -13.82 -9.63
C ILE A 281 -12.39 -13.96 -9.07
N LYS A 282 -11.38 -13.99 -9.95
CA LYS A 282 -9.97 -14.10 -9.55
C LYS A 282 -9.40 -12.77 -9.07
N ALA A 283 -9.75 -12.42 -7.83
CA ALA A 283 -9.28 -11.24 -7.11
C ALA A 283 -8.39 -11.63 -5.93
N THR A 284 -7.16 -11.11 -5.90
CA THR A 284 -6.18 -11.43 -4.86
C THR A 284 -5.58 -10.17 -4.23
N VAL A 285 -5.66 -10.06 -2.91
CA VAL A 285 -4.89 -9.08 -2.12
C VAL A 285 -3.55 -9.69 -1.77
N TYR A 286 -2.46 -8.99 -2.12
CA TYR A 286 -1.11 -9.37 -1.74
C TYR A 286 -0.66 -8.49 -0.58
N ASN A 287 -0.61 -9.06 0.61
CA ASN A 287 -0.03 -8.42 1.78
C ASN A 287 1.48 -8.39 1.65
N CYS A 288 2.01 -7.21 1.35
CA CYS A 288 3.43 -6.99 1.07
C CYS A 288 4.20 -6.51 2.32
N PRO A 289 5.54 -6.64 2.34
CA PRO A 289 6.38 -6.20 3.45
C PRO A 289 6.30 -4.71 3.76
N GLU A 290 6.79 -4.32 4.93
CA GLU A 290 7.09 -2.93 5.22
C GLU A 290 8.21 -2.41 4.31
N ILE A 291 7.97 -1.28 3.64
CA ILE A 291 9.00 -0.54 2.89
C ILE A 291 8.84 0.96 3.11
N ARG A 292 9.88 1.71 2.79
CA ARG A 292 9.82 3.18 2.74
C ARG A 292 9.44 3.66 1.34
N THR A 293 8.31 4.33 1.27
CA THR A 293 7.75 4.98 0.08
C THR A 293 7.22 6.35 0.46
N ASN A 294 6.80 7.14 -0.52
CA ASN A 294 6.17 8.45 -0.27
C ASN A 294 4.97 8.37 0.69
N SER A 295 4.23 7.25 0.73
CA SER A 295 3.06 7.08 1.60
C SER A 295 3.41 6.55 3.00
N SER A 296 4.61 5.98 3.19
CA SER A 296 5.05 5.43 4.47
C SER A 296 6.10 6.26 5.22
N ASP A 297 6.66 7.30 4.60
CA ASP A 297 7.69 8.16 5.20
C ASP A 297 7.27 8.90 6.49
N ILE A 298 5.97 9.04 6.77
CA ILE A 298 5.49 9.62 8.04
C ILE A 298 5.58 8.62 9.20
N PHE A 299 5.64 7.32 8.91
CA PHE A 299 5.62 6.22 9.88
C PHE A 299 7.04 5.87 10.33
N VAL A 300 7.63 6.71 11.18
CA VAL A 300 8.95 6.42 11.76
C VAL A 300 8.92 5.07 12.49
N GLY A 301 9.87 4.21 12.18
CA GLY A 301 9.99 2.86 12.74
C GLY A 301 9.39 1.75 11.88
N VAL A 302 8.63 2.07 10.83
CA VAL A 302 8.11 1.07 9.88
C VAL A 302 9.25 0.29 9.21
N GLU A 303 10.39 0.94 9.01
CA GLU A 303 11.56 0.37 8.36
C GLU A 303 12.34 -0.61 9.23
N LEU A 304 12.09 -0.65 10.54
CA LEU A 304 12.76 -1.59 11.46
C LEU A 304 12.47 -3.04 11.09
N SER A 305 11.28 -3.31 10.54
CA SER A 305 10.87 -4.63 10.08
C SER A 305 11.62 -5.11 8.83
N LEU A 306 12.26 -4.20 8.09
CA LEU A 306 12.87 -4.50 6.79
C LEU A 306 14.29 -5.06 6.91
N PHE A 307 15.07 -4.65 7.92
CA PHE A 307 16.48 -5.05 8.06
C PHE A 307 16.71 -6.58 8.10
N PRO A 308 15.85 -7.40 8.74
CA PRO A 308 16.01 -8.85 8.73
C PRO A 308 15.91 -9.50 7.34
N LEU A 309 15.49 -8.76 6.29
CA LEU A 309 15.58 -9.23 4.91
C LEU A 309 17.02 -9.61 4.54
N LEU A 310 18.04 -8.91 5.05
CA LEU A 310 19.44 -9.26 4.82
C LEU A 310 19.77 -10.69 5.29
N ASN A 311 19.25 -11.09 6.45
CA ASN A 311 19.40 -12.44 6.96
C ASN A 311 18.62 -13.44 6.11
N ALA A 312 17.42 -13.08 5.65
CA ALA A 312 16.63 -13.91 4.75
C ALA A 312 17.34 -14.17 3.42
N LEU A 313 17.99 -13.16 2.83
CA LEU A 313 18.79 -13.31 1.60
C LEU A 313 19.89 -14.36 1.78
N LYS A 314 20.54 -14.44 2.95
CA LYS A 314 21.53 -15.49 3.23
C LYS A 314 20.87 -16.85 3.48
N LYS A 315 19.79 -16.88 4.25
CA LYS A 315 19.09 -18.12 4.64
C LYS A 315 18.52 -18.86 3.42
N GLU A 316 17.93 -18.14 2.47
CA GLU A 316 17.23 -18.70 1.32
C GLU A 316 18.19 -18.97 0.14
N ASN A 317 19.23 -19.77 0.39
CA ASN A 317 20.26 -20.16 -0.59
C ASN A 317 21.00 -18.96 -1.22
N GLY A 318 21.36 -17.98 -0.41
CA GLY A 318 22.08 -16.79 -0.85
C GLY A 318 23.51 -17.07 -1.33
N GLY A 319 23.83 -16.62 -2.54
CA GLY A 319 25.17 -16.71 -3.14
C GLY A 319 25.93 -15.39 -3.15
N ALA A 320 26.78 -15.20 -4.18
CA ALA A 320 27.62 -14.01 -4.34
C ALA A 320 26.81 -12.71 -4.41
N TRP A 321 25.65 -12.73 -5.07
CA TRP A 321 24.77 -11.56 -5.16
C TRP A 321 24.22 -11.15 -3.79
N ALA A 322 23.78 -12.10 -2.97
CA ALA A 322 23.29 -11.81 -1.62
C ALA A 322 24.40 -11.19 -0.75
N GLU A 323 25.63 -11.69 -0.86
CA GLU A 323 26.78 -11.09 -0.18
C GLU A 323 27.10 -9.68 -0.71
N ALA A 324 26.94 -9.43 -2.01
CA ALA A 324 27.10 -8.09 -2.57
C ALA A 324 26.07 -7.10 -1.99
N GLN A 325 24.83 -7.53 -1.72
CA GLN A 325 23.84 -6.67 -1.04
C GLN A 325 24.24 -6.35 0.41
N TRP A 326 24.83 -7.31 1.12
CA TRP A 326 25.41 -7.07 2.44
C TRP A 326 26.55 -6.05 2.37
N GLN A 327 27.46 -6.17 1.39
CA GLN A 327 28.55 -5.21 1.22
C GLN A 327 28.05 -3.82 0.86
N ALA A 328 27.09 -3.70 -0.06
CA ALA A 328 26.46 -2.43 -0.41
C ALA A 328 25.83 -1.75 0.82
N CYS A 329 25.21 -2.51 1.73
CA CYS A 329 24.71 -1.98 2.99
C CYS A 329 25.85 -1.54 3.94
N ARG A 330 26.95 -2.29 4.02
CA ARG A 330 28.12 -1.94 4.86
C ARG A 330 28.74 -0.61 4.45
N GLU A 331 28.79 -0.33 3.15
CA GLU A 331 29.42 0.88 2.61
C GLU A 331 28.73 2.18 3.04
N LEU A 332 27.50 2.10 3.57
CA LEU A 332 26.71 3.26 3.99
C LEU A 332 27.01 3.73 5.43
N PHE A 333 27.75 2.96 6.24
CA PHE A 333 27.98 3.27 7.65
C PHE A 333 29.18 4.18 7.89
N GLN A 334 29.07 5.09 8.86
CA GLN A 334 30.21 5.89 9.33
C GLN A 334 31.27 4.99 9.98
N GLU A 335 32.49 5.50 10.10
CA GLU A 335 33.55 4.82 10.84
C GLU A 335 33.11 4.51 12.28
N GLY A 336 33.42 3.31 12.77
CA GLY A 336 33.02 2.84 14.10
C GLY A 336 31.66 2.14 14.17
N HIS A 337 30.86 2.17 13.09
CA HIS A 337 29.60 1.44 12.99
C HIS A 337 29.67 0.26 12.02
N SER A 338 28.92 -0.80 12.30
CA SER A 338 28.84 -1.97 11.42
C SER A 338 27.41 -2.45 11.18
N LEU A 339 27.23 -3.21 10.09
CA LEU A 339 25.95 -3.82 9.76
C LEU A 339 25.52 -4.86 10.81
N GLU A 340 26.47 -5.59 11.40
CA GLU A 340 26.20 -6.54 12.49
C GLU A 340 25.64 -5.85 13.72
N GLN A 341 26.18 -4.67 14.08
CA GLN A 341 25.67 -3.89 15.21
C GLN A 341 24.22 -3.46 14.97
N LEU A 342 23.89 -3.05 13.74
CA LEU A 342 22.52 -2.72 13.35
C LEU A 342 21.62 -3.96 13.52
N LEU A 343 22.00 -5.09 12.92
CA LEU A 343 21.18 -6.31 12.96
C LEU A 343 21.01 -6.84 14.40
N LYS A 344 22.03 -6.71 15.25
CA LYS A 344 21.94 -7.03 16.68
C LYS A 344 20.93 -6.13 17.39
N LYS A 345 20.92 -4.83 17.10
CA LYS A 345 19.94 -3.88 17.65
C LYS A 345 18.52 -4.23 17.23
N ILE A 346 18.31 -4.67 15.99
CA ILE A 346 17.02 -5.17 15.50
C ILE A 346 16.61 -6.49 16.15
N ALA A 347 17.56 -7.40 16.40
CA ALA A 347 17.28 -8.63 17.15
C ALA A 347 16.84 -8.29 18.59
N ASP A 348 17.54 -7.38 19.27
CA ASP A 348 17.21 -6.93 20.63
C ASP A 348 15.84 -6.23 20.68
N TYR A 349 15.55 -5.39 19.68
CA TYR A 349 14.24 -4.76 19.51
C TYR A 349 13.12 -5.80 19.45
N ASN A 350 13.25 -6.82 18.58
CA ASN A 350 12.24 -7.86 18.42
C ASN A 350 12.16 -8.82 19.62
N ALA A 351 13.25 -8.99 20.37
CA ALA A 351 13.32 -9.79 21.58
C ALA A 351 12.75 -9.07 22.82
N SER A 352 12.59 -7.74 22.77
CA SER A 352 12.03 -6.96 23.86
C SER A 352 10.59 -7.36 24.18
N ASP A 353 10.24 -7.40 25.47
CA ASP A 353 8.89 -7.75 25.91
C ASP A 353 7.84 -6.77 25.37
N VAL A 354 8.22 -5.50 25.17
CA VAL A 354 7.38 -4.50 24.51
C VAL A 354 6.98 -4.96 23.12
N MET A 355 7.93 -5.33 22.26
CA MET A 355 7.62 -5.76 20.90
C MET A 355 6.94 -7.11 20.80
N LYS A 356 7.18 -8.03 21.76
CA LYS A 356 6.45 -9.31 21.79
C LYS A 356 4.95 -9.12 21.92
N MET A 357 4.50 -8.11 22.70
CA MET A 357 3.07 -7.82 22.87
C MET A 357 2.37 -7.41 21.57
N PHE A 358 3.10 -6.77 20.65
CA PHE A 358 2.54 -6.31 19.37
C PHE A 358 2.54 -7.38 18.27
N ARG A 359 2.95 -8.61 18.58
CA ARG A 359 2.82 -9.78 17.71
C ARG A 359 1.50 -10.54 17.94
N ASP A 360 0.43 -9.80 18.24
CA ASP A 360 -0.93 -10.32 18.35
C ASP A 360 -1.70 -10.08 17.05
N PHE A 361 -1.82 -11.13 16.23
CA PHE A 361 -2.52 -11.07 14.94
C PHE A 361 -4.01 -10.77 15.09
N ALA A 362 -4.66 -11.33 16.11
CA ALA A 362 -6.10 -11.18 16.30
C ALA A 362 -6.48 -9.76 16.75
N ALA A 363 -5.58 -9.09 17.47
CA ALA A 363 -5.76 -7.72 17.94
C ALA A 363 -5.35 -6.65 16.91
N TRP A 364 -4.89 -7.05 15.72
CA TRP A 364 -4.40 -6.11 14.71
C TRP A 364 -5.52 -5.27 14.07
N PRO A 365 -5.31 -3.96 13.81
CA PRO A 365 -4.20 -3.14 14.28
C PRO A 365 -4.39 -2.71 15.75
N MET A 366 -3.33 -2.85 16.55
CA MET A 366 -3.33 -2.41 17.95
C MET A 366 -3.09 -0.91 18.09
N ASP A 367 -3.52 -0.31 19.20
CA ASP A 367 -3.13 1.06 19.53
C ASP A 367 -1.64 1.14 19.88
N ASN A 368 -1.00 2.28 19.57
CA ASN A 368 0.34 2.54 20.07
C ASN A 368 0.35 2.77 21.61
N SER A 369 1.53 2.70 22.20
CA SER A 369 1.77 3.01 23.61
C SER A 369 3.00 3.91 23.76
N ALA A 370 3.13 4.60 24.90
CA ALA A 370 4.29 5.45 25.16
C ALA A 370 5.59 4.64 25.16
N VAL A 371 5.58 3.46 25.76
CA VAL A 371 6.75 2.55 25.79
C VAL A 371 7.12 2.03 24.40
N LEU A 372 6.12 1.78 23.53
CA LEU A 372 6.38 1.45 22.13
C LEU A 372 7.00 2.64 21.40
N ALA A 373 6.46 3.84 21.59
CA ALA A 373 6.96 5.04 20.93
C ALA A 373 8.43 5.29 21.28
N ASP A 374 8.77 5.25 22.57
CA ASP A 374 10.15 5.45 23.03
C ASP A 374 11.11 4.39 22.45
N LEU A 375 10.72 3.11 22.47
CA LEU A 375 11.53 2.02 21.94
C LEU A 375 11.69 2.10 20.41
N MET A 376 10.58 2.22 19.69
CA MET A 376 10.55 2.16 18.22
C MET A 376 11.21 3.40 17.60
N ILE A 377 10.84 4.60 18.05
CA ILE A 377 11.41 5.85 17.52
C ILE A 377 12.87 5.98 17.94
N GLY A 378 13.20 5.64 19.20
CA GLY A 378 14.59 5.62 19.66
C GLY A 378 15.46 4.68 18.82
N THR A 379 14.99 3.45 18.56
CA THR A 379 15.73 2.48 17.73
C THR A 379 15.91 2.98 16.29
N SER A 380 14.85 3.53 15.69
CA SER A 380 14.89 4.11 14.34
C SER A 380 15.89 5.26 14.23
N ASP A 381 15.87 6.19 15.19
CA ASP A 381 16.78 7.34 15.25
C ASP A 381 18.23 6.89 15.45
N GLU A 382 18.49 5.93 16.36
CA GLU A 382 19.82 5.38 16.61
C GLU A 382 20.39 4.73 15.35
N ILE A 383 19.60 3.91 14.64
CA ILE A 383 20.04 3.27 13.38
C ILE A 383 20.31 4.31 12.30
N THR A 384 19.44 5.31 12.17
CA THR A 384 19.63 6.40 11.20
C THR A 384 20.93 7.15 11.46
N GLN A 385 21.32 7.33 12.72
CA GLN A 385 22.57 8.00 13.10
C GLN A 385 23.83 7.21 12.75
N MET A 386 23.74 5.89 12.54
CA MET A 386 24.89 5.06 12.13
C MET A 386 25.37 5.34 10.70
N HIS A 387 24.54 5.98 9.86
CA HIS A 387 24.78 6.16 8.42
C HIS A 387 25.58 7.42 8.10
N LYS A 388 26.43 7.38 7.06
CA LYS A 388 27.24 8.52 6.58
C LYS A 388 26.37 9.70 6.14
N ASP A 389 25.26 9.40 5.46
CA ASP A 389 24.29 10.37 5.00
C ASP A 389 22.88 9.89 5.35
N ARG A 390 22.10 10.74 6.02
CA ARG A 390 20.71 10.44 6.40
C ARG A 390 19.76 10.35 5.20
N LYS A 391 20.22 10.73 4.01
CA LYS A 391 19.48 10.62 2.73
C LYS A 391 19.81 9.36 1.94
N VAL A 392 20.81 8.60 2.36
CA VAL A 392 21.25 7.36 1.71
C VAL A 392 21.35 6.27 2.77
N LEU A 393 20.26 5.54 2.96
CA LEU A 393 20.09 4.58 4.04
C LEU A 393 20.11 3.14 3.52
N VAL A 394 20.45 2.20 4.40
CA VAL A 394 20.28 0.75 4.14
C VAL A 394 18.84 0.45 3.70
N THR A 395 17.86 1.15 4.28
CA THR A 395 16.44 0.97 3.96
C THR A 395 16.06 1.43 2.56
N ASP A 396 16.84 2.30 1.91
CA ASP A 396 16.66 2.62 0.48
C ASP A 396 16.97 1.41 -0.40
N ILE A 397 18.10 0.73 -0.11
CA ILE A 397 18.51 -0.50 -0.81
C ILE A 397 17.47 -1.60 -0.58
N LEU A 398 17.15 -1.88 0.69
CA LEU A 398 16.24 -2.99 1.01
C LEU A 398 14.81 -2.74 0.49
N SER A 399 14.33 -1.49 0.48
CA SER A 399 13.02 -1.17 -0.10
C SER A 399 13.04 -1.44 -1.61
N ALA A 400 14.11 -1.06 -2.31
CA ALA A 400 14.27 -1.35 -3.73
C ALA A 400 14.28 -2.86 -4.02
N LEU A 401 14.95 -3.66 -3.18
CA LEU A 401 14.94 -5.12 -3.29
C LEU A 401 13.55 -5.72 -3.08
N VAL A 402 12.79 -5.24 -2.10
CA VAL A 402 11.40 -5.71 -1.91
C VAL A 402 10.52 -5.33 -3.11
N LEU A 403 10.67 -4.13 -3.67
CA LEU A 403 9.96 -3.71 -4.89
C LEU A 403 10.33 -4.63 -6.09
N GLU A 404 11.61 -4.95 -6.23
CA GLU A 404 12.13 -5.84 -7.26
C GLU A 404 11.58 -7.27 -7.13
N GLY A 405 11.56 -7.83 -5.92
CA GLY A 405 11.09 -9.19 -5.67
C GLY A 405 9.56 -9.33 -5.72
N THR A 406 8.80 -8.32 -5.25
CA THR A 406 7.33 -8.39 -5.23
C THR A 406 6.71 -8.37 -6.63
N GLY A 407 7.28 -7.64 -7.59
CA GLY A 407 6.81 -7.56 -8.96
C GLY A 407 6.55 -8.92 -9.62
N PRO A 408 7.60 -9.75 -9.83
CA PRO A 408 7.46 -11.07 -10.44
C PRO A 408 6.63 -12.04 -9.60
N LEU A 409 6.72 -11.99 -8.26
CA LEU A 409 5.88 -12.84 -7.39
C LEU A 409 4.40 -12.59 -7.66
N MET A 410 3.96 -11.33 -7.62
CA MET A 410 2.56 -10.99 -7.89
C MET A 410 2.18 -11.31 -9.33
N PHE A 411 3.05 -10.98 -10.30
CA PHE A 411 2.75 -11.17 -11.72
C PHE A 411 2.52 -12.64 -12.07
N HIS A 412 3.41 -13.53 -11.61
CA HIS A 412 3.34 -14.95 -11.90
C HIS A 412 2.27 -15.66 -11.06
N GLU A 413 2.14 -15.34 -9.77
CA GLU A 413 1.08 -15.92 -8.92
C GLU A 413 -0.31 -15.57 -9.46
N THR A 414 -0.49 -14.36 -9.97
CA THR A 414 -1.77 -13.90 -10.54
C THR A 414 -2.19 -14.68 -11.80
N SER A 415 -1.27 -15.38 -12.47
CA SER A 415 -1.65 -16.26 -13.58
C SER A 415 -2.52 -17.43 -13.12
N ALA A 416 -2.21 -18.00 -11.95
CA ALA A 416 -2.92 -19.11 -11.32
C ALA A 416 -2.97 -18.92 -9.79
N PRO A 417 -3.71 -17.92 -9.28
CA PRO A 417 -3.62 -17.52 -7.89
C PRO A 417 -4.13 -18.64 -6.98
N SER A 418 -3.45 -18.83 -5.86
CA SER A 418 -3.74 -19.88 -4.88
C SER A 418 -4.80 -19.49 -3.85
N ALA A 419 -4.95 -18.19 -3.56
CA ALA A 419 -5.94 -17.68 -2.61
C ALA A 419 -6.37 -16.23 -2.91
N PRO A 420 -7.50 -15.76 -2.35
CA PRO A 420 -7.91 -14.35 -2.43
C PRO A 420 -7.06 -13.41 -1.58
N VAL A 421 -6.31 -13.94 -0.61
CA VAL A 421 -5.37 -13.15 0.20
C VAL A 421 -4.10 -13.96 0.43
N LEU A 422 -2.95 -13.35 0.12
CA LEU A 422 -1.64 -13.97 0.21
C LEU A 422 -0.61 -13.02 0.83
N TRP A 423 0.25 -13.54 1.70
CA TRP A 423 1.38 -12.79 2.25
C TRP A 423 2.64 -13.07 1.45
N LEU A 424 3.31 -11.98 1.05
CA LEU A 424 4.63 -12.00 0.43
C LEU A 424 5.67 -11.65 1.49
N ASN A 425 5.99 -12.61 2.34
CA ASN A 425 6.90 -12.43 3.47
C ASN A 425 8.38 -12.42 3.06
N HIS A 426 9.29 -12.16 4.01
CA HIS A 426 10.73 -12.07 3.70
C HIS A 426 11.32 -13.36 3.13
N ASP A 427 10.76 -14.53 3.45
CA ASP A 427 11.22 -15.82 2.90
C ASP A 427 11.02 -15.88 1.39
N ILE A 428 9.79 -15.66 0.91
CA ILE A 428 9.47 -15.78 -0.52
C ILE A 428 10.10 -14.66 -1.34
N ILE A 429 10.23 -13.46 -0.75
CA ILE A 429 10.95 -12.33 -1.35
C ILE A 429 12.42 -12.68 -1.53
N ALA A 430 13.08 -13.22 -0.50
CA ALA A 430 14.47 -13.61 -0.58
C ALA A 430 14.71 -14.74 -1.60
N LYS A 431 13.83 -15.76 -1.62
CA LYS A 431 13.89 -16.82 -2.65
C LYS A 431 13.80 -16.25 -4.06
N GLN A 432 12.87 -15.33 -4.30
CA GLN A 432 12.70 -14.72 -5.62
C GLN A 432 13.93 -13.92 -6.03
N LEU A 433 14.43 -13.08 -5.13
CA LEU A 433 15.60 -12.25 -5.38
C LEU A 433 16.85 -13.10 -5.65
N ASN A 434 17.11 -14.12 -4.84
CA ASN A 434 18.23 -15.03 -5.08
C ASN A 434 18.07 -15.81 -6.37
N LEU A 435 16.85 -16.19 -6.79
CA LEU A 435 16.63 -16.84 -8.08
C LEU A 435 16.91 -15.89 -9.26
N MET A 436 16.55 -14.61 -9.15
CA MET A 436 16.74 -13.62 -10.21
C MET A 436 18.23 -13.31 -10.49
N HIS A 437 19.09 -13.50 -9.49
CA HIS A 437 20.50 -13.10 -9.52
C HIS A 437 21.49 -14.24 -9.23
N GLY A 438 20.98 -15.48 -9.14
CA GLY A 438 21.71 -16.68 -8.72
C GLY A 438 22.31 -17.50 -9.85
#